data_AF-A0A3D5NV96-F1
#
_entry.id   AF-A0A3D5NV96-F1
#
_cell.length_a   1.000
_cell.length_b   1.000
_cell.length_c   1.000
_cell.angle_alpha   90.00
_cell.angle_beta   90.00
_cell.angle_gamma   90.00
#
_symmetry.space_group_name_H-M   'P 1'
#
loop_
_entity.id
_entity.type
_entity.pdbx_description
1 polymer ?
#
loop_
_entity_poly.entity_id
_entity_poly.type
_entity_poly.pdbx_seq_one_letter_code
_entity_poly.pdbx_strand_id
1 'polypeptide(L)'
;MLNTLNAISPIDGRYRDEVASMASFFSEAALLRYRLKIEIEYLIALSREPGVSELPEFDDATQKNLRELYASFSEDDAAEIKQIEATTRHDVKAVEYFLKDRLGRISIAINSEWIHFALTSEDVNNLSYSLMWQEAIQQVYLPELQMVTETLRQLAHQAADTALLALTHGQPATPTTLGKEITVFVARLVRQTELLKSHRL
;
A
#
# COMPACT_ATOMS: atom_id res chain seq x y z
N MET A 1 25.90 5.70 8.09
CA MET A 1 24.46 5.97 8.22
C MET A 1 23.93 6.45 6.88
N LEU A 2 22.79 5.91 6.45
CA LEU A 2 22.06 6.38 5.27
C LEU A 2 21.42 7.74 5.59
N ASN A 3 21.53 8.71 4.68
CA ASN A 3 20.84 9.98 4.69
C ASN A 3 20.47 10.39 3.25
N THR A 4 19.69 11.46 3.08
CA THR A 4 19.21 11.87 1.76
C THR A 4 20.33 12.30 0.79
N LEU A 5 21.49 12.72 1.30
CA LEU A 5 22.64 13.16 0.48
C LEU A 5 23.51 12.00 -0.02
N ASN A 6 23.51 10.86 0.68
CA ASN A 6 24.29 9.68 0.29
C ASN A 6 23.42 8.50 -0.18
N ALA A 7 22.11 8.70 -0.33
CA ALA A 7 21.21 7.75 -0.96
C ALA A 7 21.58 7.54 -2.43
N ILE A 8 21.61 6.28 -2.88
CA ILE A 8 21.90 5.93 -4.28
C ILE A 8 20.71 6.30 -5.19
N SER A 9 19.50 5.96 -4.74
CA SER A 9 18.27 6.28 -5.46
C SER A 9 17.83 7.72 -5.13
N PRO A 10 17.47 8.55 -6.12
CA PRO A 10 16.94 9.87 -5.85
C PRO A 10 15.55 9.83 -5.21
N ILE A 11 14.81 8.73 -5.32
CA ILE A 11 13.51 8.52 -4.64
C ILE A 11 13.67 8.59 -3.12
N ASP A 12 14.77 8.04 -2.59
CA ASP A 12 15.08 8.05 -1.16
C ASP A 12 16.00 9.21 -0.75
N GLY A 13 16.41 10.05 -1.71
CA GLY A 13 17.33 11.17 -1.53
C GLY A 13 16.68 12.49 -1.92
N ARG A 14 17.01 12.95 -3.14
CA ARG A 14 16.57 14.24 -3.68
C ARG A 14 15.05 14.47 -3.63
N TYR A 15 14.27 13.41 -3.87
CA TYR A 15 12.81 13.46 -3.99
C TYR A 15 12.08 12.82 -2.81
N ARG A 16 12.78 12.61 -1.68
CA ARG A 16 12.23 11.87 -0.54
C ARG A 16 10.98 12.53 0.03
N ASP A 17 10.96 13.85 0.09
CA ASP A 17 9.85 14.60 0.68
C ASP A 17 8.60 14.52 -0.19
N GLU A 18 8.76 14.47 -1.52
CA GLU A 18 7.69 14.37 -2.51
C GLU A 18 7.00 12.99 -2.50
N VAL A 19 7.72 11.94 -2.07
CA VAL A 19 7.21 10.55 -2.06
C VAL A 19 7.10 9.96 -0.65
N ALA A 20 7.22 10.79 0.39
CA ALA A 20 7.24 10.34 1.78
C ALA A 20 6.00 9.50 2.15
N SER A 21 4.82 9.87 1.61
CA SER A 21 3.56 9.14 1.80
C SER A 21 3.59 7.72 1.23
N MET A 22 4.37 7.46 0.18
CA MET A 22 4.50 6.14 -0.44
C MET A 22 5.29 5.16 0.44
N ALA A 23 6.13 5.65 1.35
CA ALA A 23 6.94 4.80 2.22
C ALA A 23 6.10 3.91 3.15
N SER A 24 4.89 4.34 3.52
CA SER A 24 3.95 3.56 4.32
C SER A 24 3.39 2.33 3.59
N PHE A 25 3.57 2.27 2.27
CA PHE A 25 3.11 1.20 1.39
C PHE A 25 4.25 0.45 0.72
N PHE A 26 5.32 1.13 0.30
CA PHE A 26 6.41 0.58 -0.52
C PHE A 26 7.78 0.74 0.14
N SER A 27 7.88 0.28 1.39
CA SER A 27 9.15 0.11 2.10
C SER A 27 9.26 -1.31 2.66
N GLU A 28 10.46 -1.70 3.10
CA GLU A 28 10.63 -2.98 3.78
C GLU A 28 9.80 -3.05 5.07
N ALA A 29 9.75 -1.97 5.86
CA ALA A 29 8.90 -1.89 7.04
C ALA A 29 7.40 -2.02 6.69
N ALA A 30 6.96 -1.42 5.58
CA ALA A 30 5.59 -1.60 5.10
C ALA A 30 5.32 -3.05 4.72
N LEU A 31 6.21 -3.69 3.97
CA LEU A 31 6.06 -5.10 3.59
C LEU A 31 5.95 -6.01 4.82
N LEU A 32 6.78 -5.79 5.84
CA LEU A 32 6.71 -6.53 7.11
C LEU A 32 5.36 -6.30 7.82
N ARG A 33 4.86 -5.06 7.86
CA ARG A 33 3.54 -4.74 8.42
C ARG A 33 2.40 -5.44 7.68
N TYR A 34 2.43 -5.48 6.34
CA TYR A 34 1.39 -6.18 5.57
C TYR A 34 1.48 -7.70 5.72
N ARG A 35 2.68 -8.28 5.76
CA ARG A 35 2.86 -9.72 6.04
C ARG A 35 2.31 -10.08 7.41
N LEU A 36 2.62 -9.26 8.42
CA LEU A 36 2.07 -9.39 9.77
C LEU A 36 0.54 -9.33 9.77
N LYS A 37 -0.06 -8.38 9.05
CA LYS A 37 -1.52 -8.27 8.87
C LYS A 37 -2.12 -9.53 8.25
N ILE A 38 -1.52 -10.07 7.19
CA ILE A 38 -2.02 -11.28 6.52
C ILE A 38 -1.97 -12.49 7.45
N GLU A 39 -0.85 -12.72 8.14
CA GLU A 39 -0.72 -13.83 9.10
C GLU A 39 -1.75 -13.75 10.22
N ILE A 40 -1.97 -12.56 10.78
CA ILE A 40 -2.94 -12.33 11.85
C ILE A 40 -4.38 -12.54 11.36
N GLU A 41 -4.76 -11.94 10.23
CA GLU A 41 -6.13 -12.10 9.71
C GLU A 41 -6.39 -13.53 9.25
N TYR A 42 -5.37 -14.24 8.73
CA TYR A 42 -5.47 -15.67 8.44
C TYR A 42 -5.70 -16.48 9.71
N LEU A 43 -4.94 -16.24 10.77
CA LEU A 43 -5.11 -16.95 12.05
C LEU A 43 -6.51 -16.70 12.65
N ILE A 44 -7.00 -15.45 12.60
CA ILE A 44 -8.37 -15.12 13.03
C ILE A 44 -9.40 -15.86 12.17
N ALA A 45 -9.23 -15.87 10.85
CA ALA A 45 -10.12 -16.59 9.94
C ALA A 45 -10.12 -18.10 10.22
N LEU A 46 -8.94 -18.69 10.44
CA LEU A 46 -8.78 -20.11 10.75
C LEU A 46 -9.47 -20.49 12.06
N SER A 47 -9.43 -19.63 13.08
CA SER A 47 -10.13 -19.86 14.36
C SER A 47 -11.66 -19.94 14.22
N ARG A 48 -12.21 -19.39 13.14
CA ARG A 48 -13.65 -19.41 12.85
C ARG A 48 -14.07 -20.59 11.98
N GLU A 49 -13.11 -21.38 11.48
CA GLU A 49 -13.39 -22.52 10.61
C GLU A 49 -13.87 -23.72 11.44
N PRO A 50 -15.13 -24.17 11.30
CA PRO A 50 -15.68 -25.24 12.13
C PRO A 50 -14.91 -26.58 12.03
N GLY A 51 -14.18 -26.79 10.93
CA GLY A 51 -13.36 -27.98 10.71
C GLY A 51 -12.07 -28.03 11.52
N VAL A 52 -11.65 -26.93 12.16
CA VAL A 52 -10.38 -26.83 12.91
C VAL A 52 -10.66 -26.83 14.42
N SER A 53 -11.05 -27.99 14.95
CA SER A 53 -11.49 -28.13 16.35
C SER A 53 -10.41 -27.80 17.40
N GLU A 54 -9.15 -27.91 17.01
CA GLU A 54 -7.96 -27.66 17.81
C GLU A 54 -7.59 -26.17 17.92
N LEU A 55 -8.26 -25.31 17.16
CA LEU A 55 -8.14 -23.85 17.23
C LEU A 55 -9.52 -23.23 17.49
N PRO A 56 -9.90 -23.04 18.76
CA PRO A 56 -11.20 -22.45 19.08
C PRO A 56 -11.29 -21.00 18.60
N GLU A 57 -12.51 -20.58 18.27
CA GLU A 57 -12.78 -19.21 17.85
C GLU A 57 -12.31 -18.20 18.91
N PHE A 58 -11.58 -17.18 18.44
CA PHE A 58 -11.09 -16.13 19.31
C PHE A 58 -12.23 -15.18 19.68
N ASP A 59 -12.31 -14.82 20.96
CA ASP A 59 -13.23 -13.78 21.41
C ASP A 59 -12.85 -12.40 20.84
N ASP A 60 -13.78 -11.45 20.91
CA ASP A 60 -13.59 -10.10 20.35
C ASP A 60 -12.39 -9.37 20.96
N ALA A 61 -12.10 -9.61 22.24
CA ALA A 61 -10.95 -9.03 22.93
C ALA A 61 -9.63 -9.55 22.36
N THR A 62 -9.53 -10.86 22.14
CA THR A 62 -8.38 -11.52 21.54
C THR A 62 -8.17 -11.04 20.11
N GLN A 63 -9.24 -11.02 19.29
CA GLN A 63 -9.16 -10.53 17.92
C GLN A 63 -8.71 -9.06 17.87
N LYS A 64 -9.20 -8.22 18.77
CA LYS A 64 -8.77 -6.82 18.87
C LYS A 64 -7.29 -6.71 19.22
N ASN A 65 -6.82 -7.46 20.22
CA ASN A 65 -5.41 -7.45 20.63
C ASN A 65 -4.50 -7.93 19.49
N LEU A 66 -4.92 -8.94 18.74
CA LEU A 66 -4.20 -9.42 17.56
C LEU A 66 -4.09 -8.32 16.49
N ARG A 67 -5.21 -7.68 16.14
CA ARG A 67 -5.23 -6.61 15.14
C ARG A 67 -4.41 -5.39 15.53
N GLU A 68 -4.32 -5.10 16.82
CA GLU A 68 -3.48 -4.01 17.33
C GLU A 68 -2.01 -4.21 16.94
N LEU A 69 -1.51 -5.45 16.87
CA LEU A 69 -0.10 -5.73 16.54
C LEU A 69 0.34 -5.15 15.17
N TYR A 70 -0.53 -5.22 14.15
CA TYR A 70 -0.21 -4.62 12.85
C TYR A 70 -0.69 -3.15 12.76
N ALA A 71 -1.65 -2.74 13.59
CA ALA A 71 -2.17 -1.37 13.59
C ALA A 71 -1.20 -0.39 14.29
N SER A 72 -0.52 -0.84 15.34
CA SER A 72 0.50 -0.08 16.07
C SER A 72 1.93 -0.44 15.65
N PHE A 73 2.10 -1.13 14.52
CA PHE A 73 3.41 -1.61 14.05
C PHE A 73 4.38 -0.44 13.85
N SER A 74 5.58 -0.56 14.43
CA SER A 74 6.58 0.49 14.47
C SER A 74 7.87 0.14 13.72
N GLU A 75 8.75 1.12 13.55
CA GLU A 75 10.10 0.88 13.02
C GLU A 75 10.94 -0.01 13.96
N ASP A 76 10.70 0.05 15.27
CA ASP A 76 11.35 -0.81 16.25
C ASP A 76 10.92 -2.28 16.07
N ASP A 77 9.63 -2.53 15.79
CA ASP A 77 9.14 -3.88 15.47
C ASP A 77 9.76 -4.39 14.16
N ALA A 78 9.87 -3.53 13.14
CA ALA A 78 10.56 -3.88 11.90
C ALA A 78 12.03 -4.25 12.15
N ALA A 79 12.73 -3.46 12.98
CA ALA A 79 14.11 -3.72 13.35
C ALA A 79 14.27 -5.05 14.12
N GLU A 80 13.35 -5.37 15.03
CA GLU A 80 13.30 -6.65 15.74
C GLU A 80 13.12 -7.83 14.77
N ILE A 81 12.19 -7.73 13.82
CA ILE A 81 12.00 -8.76 12.77
C ILE A 81 13.29 -8.95 11.96
N LYS A 82 13.99 -7.87 11.58
CA LYS A 82 15.27 -7.97 10.86
C LYS A 82 16.37 -8.65 11.70
N GLN A 83 16.36 -8.49 13.02
CA GLN A 83 17.29 -9.21 13.90
C GLN A 83 16.99 -10.71 13.93
N ILE A 84 15.70 -11.09 13.96
CA ILE A 84 15.28 -12.48 13.85
C ILE A 84 15.68 -13.05 12.48
N GLU A 85 15.46 -12.29 11.40
CA GLU A 85 15.83 -12.66 10.03
C GLU A 85 17.33 -12.93 9.87
N ALA A 86 18.20 -12.21 10.57
CA ALA A 86 19.63 -12.47 10.55
C ALA A 86 19.97 -13.90 11.00
N THR A 87 19.12 -14.50 11.84
CA THR A 87 19.25 -15.89 12.30
C THR A 87 18.55 -16.87 11.36
N THR A 88 17.31 -16.57 10.93
CA THR A 88 16.51 -17.49 10.10
C THR A 88 16.95 -17.50 8.62
N ARG A 89 17.57 -16.40 8.15
CA ARG A 89 17.85 -16.10 6.74
C ARG A 89 16.61 -16.17 5.83
N HIS A 90 15.44 -15.97 6.42
CA HIS A 90 14.16 -16.02 5.74
C HIS A 90 13.20 -15.02 6.40
N ASP A 91 12.72 -14.07 5.61
CA ASP A 91 11.90 -12.93 6.02
C ASP A 91 10.52 -13.32 6.56
N VAL A 92 9.74 -14.14 5.84
CA VAL A 92 8.42 -14.63 6.31
C VAL A 92 8.55 -15.44 7.59
N LYS A 93 9.57 -16.31 7.68
CA LYS A 93 9.84 -17.06 8.91
C LYS A 93 10.17 -16.14 10.09
N ALA A 94 10.84 -15.01 9.86
CA ALA A 94 11.11 -14.05 10.90
C ALA A 94 9.84 -13.38 11.44
N VAL A 95 8.87 -13.09 10.56
CA VAL A 95 7.53 -12.60 10.94
C VAL A 95 6.79 -13.64 11.78
N GLU A 96 6.86 -14.93 11.43
CA GLU A 96 6.29 -16.02 12.23
C GLU A 96 6.87 -16.02 13.66
N TYR A 97 8.20 -16.02 13.80
CA TYR A 97 8.85 -16.02 15.11
C TYR A 97 8.51 -14.78 15.94
N PHE A 98 8.47 -13.61 15.30
CA PHE A 98 8.04 -12.37 15.94
C PHE A 98 6.62 -12.48 16.50
N LEU A 99 5.69 -13.02 15.71
CA LEU A 99 4.32 -13.29 16.16
C LEU A 99 4.28 -14.28 17.33
N LYS A 100 5.04 -15.39 17.26
CA LYS A 100 5.11 -16.39 18.32
C LYS A 100 5.53 -15.76 19.66
N ASP A 101 6.54 -14.89 19.65
CA ASP A 101 6.97 -14.15 20.85
C ASP A 101 5.88 -13.21 21.37
N ARG A 102 5.25 -12.40 20.49
CA ARG A 102 4.19 -11.47 20.89
C ARG A 102 2.97 -12.19 21.47
N LEU A 103 2.55 -13.31 20.88
CA LEU A 103 1.41 -14.11 21.38
C LEU A 103 1.70 -14.75 22.74
N GLY A 104 2.92 -15.24 22.96
CA GLY A 104 3.34 -15.79 24.25
C GLY A 104 3.18 -14.80 25.41
N ARG A 105 3.30 -13.48 25.13
CA ARG A 105 3.15 -12.42 26.13
C ARG A 105 1.68 -12.07 26.43
N ILE A 106 0.76 -12.32 25.51
CA ILE A 106 -0.67 -11.97 25.65
C ILE A 106 -1.44 -13.06 26.44
N SER A 107 -0.74 -14.08 26.99
CA SER A 107 -1.34 -15.24 27.69
C SER A 107 -2.38 -15.99 26.85
N ILE A 108 -2.30 -15.79 25.53
CA ILE A 108 -3.01 -16.59 24.56
C ILE A 108 -2.17 -17.87 24.44
N ALA A 109 -2.47 -18.87 25.26
CA ALA A 109 -1.92 -20.23 25.14
C ALA A 109 -2.49 -20.95 23.90
N ILE A 110 -2.71 -20.22 22.81
CA ILE A 110 -3.09 -20.78 21.53
C ILE A 110 -1.81 -21.33 20.94
N ASN A 111 -1.90 -22.55 20.43
CA ASN A 111 -0.80 -23.24 19.77
C ASN A 111 -0.26 -22.31 18.68
N SER A 112 0.84 -21.63 19.00
CA SER A 112 1.54 -20.70 18.11
C SER A 112 1.99 -21.38 16.82
N GLU A 113 1.95 -22.71 16.80
CA GLU A 113 2.07 -23.59 15.65
C GLU A 113 0.96 -23.45 14.59
N TRP A 114 -0.15 -22.78 14.89
CA TRP A 114 -1.17 -22.42 13.88
C TRP A 114 -0.80 -21.18 13.06
N ILE A 115 0.20 -20.41 13.50
CA ILE A 115 0.74 -19.31 12.69
C ILE A 115 1.35 -19.92 11.43
N HIS A 116 1.03 -19.35 10.27
CA HIS A 116 1.47 -19.84 8.96
C HIS A 116 1.00 -21.27 8.61
N PHE A 117 -0.03 -21.80 9.29
CA PHE A 117 -0.48 -23.17 9.06
C PHE A 117 -0.94 -23.39 7.62
N ALA A 118 -0.34 -24.39 6.96
CA ALA A 118 -0.61 -24.80 5.58
C ALA A 118 -0.40 -23.71 4.51
N LEU A 119 0.24 -22.59 4.86
CA LEU A 119 0.62 -21.56 3.92
C LEU A 119 1.99 -21.83 3.32
N THR A 120 2.21 -21.32 2.11
CA THR A 120 3.55 -21.01 1.60
C THR A 120 3.82 -19.52 1.74
N SER A 121 5.10 -19.13 1.70
CA SER A 121 5.52 -17.71 1.72
C SER A 121 4.81 -16.86 0.67
N GLU A 122 4.48 -17.43 -0.49
CA GLU A 122 3.78 -16.71 -1.56
C GLU A 122 2.32 -16.42 -1.28
N ASP A 123 1.63 -17.23 -0.45
CA ASP A 123 0.27 -16.92 -0.01
C ASP A 123 0.25 -15.65 0.84
N VAL A 124 1.33 -15.40 1.59
CA VAL A 124 1.49 -14.18 2.38
C VAL A 124 1.98 -13.02 1.51
N ASN A 125 2.97 -13.27 0.65
CA ASN A 125 3.59 -12.22 -0.18
C ASN A 125 2.62 -11.64 -1.18
N ASN A 126 1.90 -12.46 -1.94
CA ASN A 126 1.03 -11.96 -3.01
C ASN A 126 -0.11 -11.11 -2.43
N LEU A 127 -0.72 -11.52 -1.33
CA LEU A 127 -1.77 -10.78 -0.63
C LEU A 127 -1.22 -9.49 -0.02
N SER A 128 -0.01 -9.54 0.55
CA SER A 128 0.67 -8.34 1.06
C SER A 128 0.88 -7.31 -0.05
N TYR A 129 1.43 -7.72 -1.20
CA TYR A 129 1.63 -6.82 -2.33
C TYR A 129 0.32 -6.30 -2.92
N SER A 130 -0.71 -7.14 -3.04
CA SER A 130 -2.03 -6.72 -3.50
C SER A 130 -2.62 -5.63 -2.60
N LEU A 131 -2.55 -5.80 -1.27
CA LEU A 131 -2.99 -4.79 -0.32
C LEU A 131 -2.13 -3.51 -0.36
N MET A 132 -0.81 -3.64 -0.47
CA MET A 132 0.10 -2.49 -0.62
C MET A 132 -0.29 -1.64 -1.84
N TRP A 133 -0.50 -2.27 -2.99
CA TRP A 133 -0.93 -1.58 -4.21
C TRP A 133 -2.33 -1.00 -4.10
N GLN A 134 -3.29 -1.77 -3.58
CA GLN A 134 -4.67 -1.31 -3.42
C GLN A 134 -4.73 -0.08 -2.53
N GLU A 135 -4.11 -0.13 -1.35
CA GLU A 135 -4.13 0.97 -0.39
C GLU A 135 -3.34 2.18 -0.91
N ALA A 136 -2.16 2.00 -1.52
CA ALA A 136 -1.39 3.11 -2.11
C ALA A 136 -2.15 3.81 -3.24
N ILE A 137 -2.82 3.04 -4.11
CA ILE A 137 -3.62 3.59 -5.21
C ILE A 137 -4.79 4.40 -4.65
N GLN A 138 -5.50 3.86 -3.67
CA GLN A 138 -6.70 4.49 -3.10
C GLN A 138 -6.38 5.71 -2.23
N GLN A 139 -5.32 5.63 -1.42
CA GLN A 139 -5.03 6.63 -0.39
C GLN A 139 -4.08 7.73 -0.86
N VAL A 140 -3.24 7.48 -1.88
CA VAL A 140 -2.25 8.45 -2.35
C VAL A 140 -2.44 8.79 -3.83
N TYR A 141 -2.32 7.79 -4.71
CA TYR A 141 -2.26 8.05 -6.16
C TYR A 141 -3.56 8.64 -6.73
N LEU A 142 -4.72 8.06 -6.40
CA LEU A 142 -6.01 8.56 -6.89
C LEU A 142 -6.32 9.99 -6.40
N PRO A 143 -6.14 10.34 -5.12
CA PRO A 143 -6.24 11.72 -4.66
C PRO A 143 -5.35 12.70 -5.42
N GLU A 144 -4.08 12.38 -5.65
CA GLU A 144 -3.17 13.26 -6.40
C GLU A 144 -3.58 13.40 -7.87
N LEU A 145 -3.96 12.30 -8.52
CA LEU A 145 -4.47 12.32 -9.90
C LEU A 145 -5.73 13.17 -10.03
N GLN A 146 -6.61 13.12 -9.02
CA GLN A 146 -7.81 13.96 -8.96
C GLN A 146 -7.44 15.43 -8.80
N MET A 147 -6.47 15.77 -7.94
CA MET A 147 -5.97 17.15 -7.78
C MET A 147 -5.44 17.72 -9.10
N VAL A 148 -4.61 16.96 -9.82
CA VAL A 148 -4.09 17.37 -11.14
C VAL A 148 -5.23 17.56 -12.14
N THR A 149 -6.17 16.61 -12.18
CA THR A 149 -7.32 16.66 -13.09
C THR A 149 -8.19 17.88 -12.82
N GLU A 150 -8.45 18.21 -11.55
CA GLU A 150 -9.21 19.39 -11.14
C GLU A 150 -8.47 20.69 -11.44
N THR A 151 -7.16 20.73 -11.22
CA THR A 151 -6.32 21.89 -11.57
C THR A 151 -6.40 22.18 -13.07
N LEU A 152 -6.28 21.15 -13.91
CA LEU A 152 -6.44 21.29 -15.36
C LEU A 152 -7.85 21.73 -15.75
N ARG A 153 -8.88 21.24 -15.07
CA ARG A 153 -10.28 21.65 -15.28
C ARG A 153 -10.48 23.14 -14.98
N GLN A 154 -9.91 23.63 -13.88
CA GLN A 154 -9.96 25.05 -13.51
C GLN A 154 -9.26 25.92 -14.55
N LEU A 155 -8.06 25.53 -14.97
CA LEU A 155 -7.33 26.23 -16.04
C LEU A 155 -8.11 26.23 -17.36
N ALA A 156 -8.75 25.11 -17.70
CA ALA A 156 -9.58 25.01 -18.89
C ALA A 156 -10.76 25.99 -18.85
N HIS A 157 -11.45 26.11 -17.72
CA HIS A 157 -12.55 27.06 -17.55
C HIS A 157 -12.07 28.53 -17.59
N GLN A 158 -10.95 28.85 -16.94
CA GLN A 158 -10.37 30.19 -16.95
C GLN A 158 -9.96 30.64 -18.37
N ALA A 159 -9.52 29.71 -19.21
CA ALA A 159 -9.08 29.97 -20.58
C ALA A 159 -10.14 29.61 -21.65
N ALA A 160 -11.42 29.46 -21.27
CA ALA A 160 -12.48 28.96 -22.14
C ALA A 160 -12.64 29.78 -23.42
N ASP A 161 -12.60 31.12 -23.31
CA ASP A 161 -12.77 32.07 -24.41
C ASP A 161 -11.44 32.58 -24.99
N THR A 162 -10.30 32.08 -24.51
CA THR A 162 -8.98 32.49 -24.98
C THR A 162 -8.70 31.88 -26.35
N ALA A 163 -8.87 32.67 -27.40
CA ALA A 163 -8.59 32.25 -28.78
C ALA A 163 -7.14 31.79 -28.96
N LEU A 164 -6.97 30.66 -29.65
CA LEU A 164 -5.68 30.03 -29.92
C LEU A 164 -5.60 29.66 -31.40
N LEU A 165 -4.53 30.09 -32.09
CA LEU A 165 -4.23 29.60 -33.45
C LEU A 165 -3.80 28.14 -33.35
N ALA A 166 -4.65 27.22 -33.82
CA ALA A 166 -4.33 25.80 -33.80
C ALA A 166 -3.20 25.50 -34.80
N LEU A 167 -2.41 24.47 -34.50
CA LEU A 167 -1.37 23.95 -35.39
C LEU A 167 -1.63 22.48 -35.71
N THR A 168 -1.85 22.16 -36.98
CA THR A 168 -1.88 20.77 -37.48
C THR A 168 -0.63 20.53 -38.30
N HIS A 169 0.12 19.46 -38.01
CA HIS A 169 1.46 19.24 -38.59
C HIS A 169 2.41 20.43 -38.37
N GLY A 170 2.22 21.18 -37.28
CA GLY A 170 2.98 22.40 -36.98
C GLY A 170 2.63 23.61 -37.85
N GLN A 171 1.61 23.52 -38.71
CA GLN A 171 1.17 24.61 -39.59
C GLN A 171 -0.14 25.23 -39.12
N PRO A 172 -0.37 26.54 -39.35
CA PRO A 172 -1.61 27.23 -39.00
C PRO A 172 -2.85 26.51 -39.50
N ALA A 173 -3.82 26.30 -38.61
CA ALA A 173 -5.10 25.66 -38.88
C ALA A 173 -6.26 26.51 -38.35
N THR A 174 -7.49 25.99 -38.49
CA THR A 174 -8.70 26.65 -37.96
C THR A 174 -8.54 26.90 -36.45
N PRO A 175 -8.81 28.14 -35.96
CA PRO A 175 -8.64 28.47 -34.55
C PRO A 175 -9.43 27.56 -33.59
N THR A 176 -8.93 27.48 -32.36
CA THR A 176 -9.52 26.80 -31.21
C THR A 176 -9.48 27.75 -30.00
N THR A 177 -9.79 27.26 -28.80
CA THR A 177 -9.50 27.98 -27.56
C THR A 177 -8.51 27.21 -26.69
N LEU A 178 -7.68 27.93 -25.94
CA LEU A 178 -6.72 27.31 -25.03
C LEU A 178 -7.45 26.41 -24.02
N GLY A 179 -8.59 26.87 -23.48
CA GLY A 179 -9.41 26.10 -22.56
C GLY A 179 -9.93 24.79 -23.17
N LYS A 180 -10.35 24.81 -24.44
CA LYS A 180 -10.77 23.59 -25.15
C LYS A 180 -9.60 22.61 -25.28
N GLU A 181 -8.39 23.07 -25.60
CA GLU A 181 -7.24 22.16 -25.74
C GLU A 181 -6.83 21.53 -24.40
N ILE A 182 -6.91 22.26 -23.28
CA ILE A 182 -6.69 21.68 -21.94
C ILE A 182 -7.78 20.66 -21.61
N THR A 183 -9.04 20.93 -21.97
CA THR A 183 -10.18 20.02 -21.72
C THR A 183 -9.99 18.65 -22.37
N VAL A 184 -9.29 18.56 -23.51
CA VAL A 184 -8.95 17.27 -24.14
C VAL A 184 -8.14 16.38 -23.19
N PHE A 185 -7.20 16.95 -22.43
CA PHE A 185 -6.43 16.21 -21.42
C PHE A 185 -7.29 15.82 -20.23
N VAL A 186 -8.12 16.73 -19.72
CA VAL A 186 -9.07 16.43 -18.63
C VAL A 186 -9.97 15.25 -18.99
N ALA A 187 -10.57 15.25 -20.19
CA ALA A 187 -11.45 14.17 -20.65
C ALA A 187 -10.71 12.83 -20.73
N ARG A 188 -9.46 12.82 -21.19
CA ARG A 188 -8.62 11.60 -21.25
C ARG A 188 -8.27 11.09 -19.85
N LEU A 189 -7.87 11.98 -18.95
CA LEU A 189 -7.54 11.63 -17.56
C LEU A 189 -8.75 11.06 -16.84
N VAL A 190 -9.91 11.73 -16.88
CA VAL A 190 -11.16 11.23 -16.29
C VAL A 190 -11.47 9.82 -16.78
N ARG A 191 -11.39 9.58 -18.09
CA ARG A 191 -11.64 8.24 -18.65
C ARG A 191 -10.69 7.18 -18.08
N GLN A 192 -9.40 7.49 -17.93
CA GLN A 192 -8.43 6.53 -17.38
C GLN A 192 -8.62 6.33 -15.87
N THR A 193 -8.95 7.40 -15.14
CA THR A 193 -9.25 7.32 -13.70
C THR A 193 -10.44 6.40 -13.42
N GLU A 194 -11.51 6.49 -14.20
CA GLU A 194 -12.66 5.60 -14.03
C GLU A 194 -12.33 4.14 -14.36
N LEU A 195 -11.51 3.90 -15.40
CA LEU A 195 -11.01 2.55 -15.69
C LEU A 195 -10.16 2.00 -14.53
N LEU A 196 -9.26 2.82 -13.97
CA LEU A 196 -8.42 2.42 -12.83
C LEU A 196 -9.28 2.05 -11.61
N LYS A 197 -10.30 2.85 -11.29
CA LYS A 197 -11.24 2.58 -10.18
C LYS A 197 -12.05 1.30 -10.35
N SER A 198 -12.29 0.87 -11.59
CA SER A 198 -13.02 -0.38 -11.86
C SER A 198 -12.18 -1.64 -11.62
N HIS A 199 -10.85 -1.53 -11.56
CA HIS A 199 -9.99 -2.66 -11.25
C HIS A 199 -10.11 -3.02 -9.77
N ARG A 200 -10.41 -4.28 -9.50
CA ARG A 200 -10.34 -4.86 -8.16
C ARG A 200 -9.06 -5.70 -8.10
N LEU A 201 -8.17 -5.31 -7.19
CA LEU A 201 -7.03 -6.12 -6.78
C LEU A 201 -7.48 -7.14 -5.74
#